data_AF-A0A956FUS7-F1
#
_entry.id   AF-A0A956FUS7-F1
#
_cell.length_a   1.000
_cell.length_b   1.000
_cell.length_c   1.000
_cell.angle_alpha   90.00
_cell.angle_beta   90.00
_cell.angle_gamma   90.00
#
_symmetry.space_group_name_H-M   'P 1'
#
loop_
_entity.id
_entity.type
_entity.pdbx_description
1 polymer ?
#
loop_
_entity_poly.entity_id
_entity_poly.type
_entity_poly.pdbx_seq_one_letter_code
_entity_poly.pdbx_strand_id
1 'polypeptide(L)'
;MTRIQEADPKTFRAVERGVQKLTRGCATLEEAAQRYTALLYESFGEGIVLARLFATVPYGELPATNQRFVDELASGAGVGEKITPETLVLSLLGTSGVEPEWNDRRRSRGHVGIPLASAEFVGAIPMVARLLHELGLGFDWIDRADSDAVLKTLGSINGVFYVDDASTAVDVEGRKIIPASDFVEKYGVRSVVGVGGAYVGTPTFVAAILFCRENVTRERAEAFMAHINRLKASTMHLVAEGTIFADEASGAAD
;
A
#
# COMPACT_ATOMS: atom_id res chain seq x y z
N MET A 1 -3.44 23.17 -3.82
CA MET A 1 -3.94 21.79 -3.69
C MET A 1 -5.24 21.72 -4.49
N THR A 2 -5.64 20.55 -4.99
CA THR A 2 -6.82 20.43 -5.86
C THR A 2 -7.63 19.20 -5.47
N ARG A 3 -8.95 19.23 -5.61
CA ARG A 3 -9.77 18.03 -5.48
C ARG A 3 -9.54 17.07 -6.65
N ILE A 4 -9.56 15.77 -6.38
CA ILE A 4 -9.32 14.72 -7.39
C ILE A 4 -10.37 14.80 -8.50
N GLN A 5 -11.64 15.06 -8.14
CA GLN A 5 -12.73 15.11 -9.12
C GLN A 5 -12.65 16.31 -10.07
N GLU A 6 -12.16 17.42 -9.54
CA GLU A 6 -12.07 18.70 -10.25
C GLU A 6 -10.74 18.83 -11.01
N ALA A 7 -9.76 17.97 -10.72
CA ALA A 7 -8.44 18.01 -11.34
C ALA A 7 -8.49 17.76 -12.84
N ASP A 8 -7.82 18.64 -13.59
CA ASP A 8 -7.72 18.52 -15.03
C ASP A 8 -6.71 17.41 -15.43
N PRO A 9 -6.77 16.90 -16.68
CA PRO A 9 -5.79 15.91 -17.16
C PRO A 9 -4.33 16.42 -17.17
N LYS A 10 -4.09 17.73 -17.08
CA LYS A 10 -2.73 18.28 -16.99
C LYS A 10 -2.14 18.08 -15.60
N THR A 11 -2.97 18.15 -14.56
CA THR A 11 -2.63 17.91 -13.16
C THR A 11 -2.15 16.47 -12.98
N PHE A 12 -2.93 15.48 -13.44
CA PHE A 12 -2.50 14.07 -13.41
C PHE A 12 -1.18 13.84 -14.15
N ARG A 13 -0.98 14.45 -15.33
CA ARG A 13 0.28 14.34 -16.06
C ARG A 13 1.44 15.07 -15.38
N ALA A 14 1.18 16.16 -14.67
CA ALA A 14 2.18 16.87 -13.89
C ALA A 14 2.65 16.02 -12.71
N VAL A 15 1.71 15.38 -12.00
CA VAL A 15 2.01 14.42 -10.94
C VAL A 15 2.82 13.24 -11.48
N GLU A 16 2.41 12.63 -12.60
CA GLU A 16 3.18 11.53 -13.20
C GLU A 16 4.64 11.92 -13.50
N ARG A 17 4.86 13.10 -14.10
CA ARG A 17 6.21 13.62 -14.32
C ARG A 17 6.95 13.94 -13.02
N GLY A 18 6.23 14.41 -12.00
CA GLY A 18 6.75 14.63 -10.65
C GLY A 18 7.29 13.35 -10.04
N VAL A 19 6.53 12.25 -10.14
CA VAL A 19 6.97 10.91 -9.69
C VAL A 19 8.31 10.55 -10.32
N GLN A 20 8.47 10.69 -11.64
CA GLN A 20 9.73 10.38 -12.29
C GLN A 20 10.92 11.21 -11.77
N LYS A 21 10.68 12.46 -11.36
CA LYS A 21 11.73 13.36 -10.88
C LYS A 21 12.12 13.06 -9.44
N LEU A 22 11.13 12.84 -8.56
CA LEU A 22 11.36 12.64 -7.13
C LEU A 22 11.99 11.30 -6.79
N THR A 23 11.78 10.29 -7.63
CA THR A 23 12.35 8.94 -7.41
C THR A 23 13.79 8.83 -7.90
N ARG A 24 14.28 9.79 -8.70
CA ARG A 24 15.67 9.80 -9.16
C ARG A 24 16.60 10.01 -7.96
N GLY A 25 17.57 9.10 -7.83
CA GLY A 25 18.59 9.16 -6.79
C GLY A 25 18.07 8.85 -5.39
N CYS A 26 16.86 8.31 -5.24
CA CYS A 26 16.46 7.68 -3.99
C CYS A 26 17.38 6.49 -3.71
N ALA A 27 17.79 6.33 -2.46
CA ALA A 27 18.63 5.21 -2.05
C ALA A 27 17.81 3.93 -1.81
N THR A 28 16.52 4.06 -1.50
CA THR A 28 15.65 2.94 -1.15
C THR A 28 14.23 3.12 -1.66
N LEU A 29 13.48 2.02 -1.79
CA LEU A 29 12.08 2.06 -2.18
C LEU A 29 11.24 2.80 -1.13
N GLU A 30 11.56 2.69 0.17
CA GLU A 30 10.96 3.45 1.26
C GLU A 30 11.04 4.97 1.01
N GLU A 31 12.22 5.47 0.66
CA GLU A 31 12.41 6.89 0.38
C GLU A 31 11.56 7.33 -0.82
N ALA A 32 11.59 6.55 -1.91
CA ALA A 32 10.77 6.81 -3.09
C ALA A 32 9.27 6.78 -2.77
N ALA A 33 8.83 5.85 -1.93
CA ALA A 33 7.45 5.69 -1.49
C ALA A 33 6.97 6.88 -0.67
N GLN A 34 7.78 7.35 0.28
CA GLN A 34 7.46 8.51 1.11
C GLN A 34 7.35 9.79 0.28
N ARG A 35 8.29 10.01 -0.65
CA ARG A 35 8.22 11.15 -1.59
C ARG A 35 7.02 11.05 -2.52
N TYR A 36 6.65 9.83 -2.95
CA TYR A 36 5.48 9.58 -3.79
C TYR A 36 4.17 9.95 -3.06
N THR A 37 3.97 9.47 -1.82
CA THR A 37 2.76 9.81 -1.05
C THR A 37 2.70 11.30 -0.73
N ALA A 38 3.84 11.93 -0.45
CA ALA A 38 3.93 13.37 -0.22
C ALA A 38 3.48 14.15 -1.47
N LEU A 39 3.99 13.78 -2.66
CA LEU A 39 3.58 14.42 -3.91
C LEU A 39 2.07 14.28 -4.17
N LEU A 40 1.51 13.09 -3.95
CA LEU A 40 0.07 12.88 -4.11
C LEU A 40 -0.72 13.78 -3.15
N TYR A 41 -0.29 13.84 -1.89
CA TYR A 41 -0.95 14.65 -0.88
C TYR A 41 -0.80 16.15 -1.16
N GLU A 42 0.36 16.64 -1.58
CA GLU A 42 0.56 18.05 -1.97
C GLU A 42 -0.27 18.44 -3.20
N SER A 43 -0.41 17.52 -4.15
CA SER A 43 -1.18 17.76 -5.37
C SER A 43 -2.69 17.74 -5.10
N PHE A 44 -3.14 16.79 -4.28
CA PHE A 44 -4.57 16.47 -4.12
C PHE A 44 -5.11 16.59 -2.69
N GLY A 45 -4.39 17.20 -1.74
CA GLY A 45 -4.72 17.11 -0.31
C GLY A 45 -5.98 17.83 0.16
N GLU A 46 -6.66 18.59 -0.71
CA GLU A 46 -8.05 19.00 -0.44
C GLU A 46 -9.01 17.80 -0.52
N GLY A 47 -8.72 16.85 -1.42
CA GLY A 47 -9.47 15.62 -1.62
C GLY A 47 -8.94 14.43 -0.82
N ILE A 48 -7.67 14.42 -0.40
CA ILE A 48 -7.04 13.28 0.30
C ILE A 48 -6.93 13.55 1.80
N VAL A 49 -7.40 12.59 2.62
CA VAL A 49 -7.17 12.55 4.08
C VAL A 49 -5.84 11.89 4.39
N LEU A 50 -5.58 10.76 3.74
CA LEU A 50 -4.42 9.91 3.98
C LEU A 50 -4.07 9.15 2.70
N ALA A 51 -2.82 9.27 2.27
CA ALA A 51 -2.22 8.48 1.20
C ALA A 51 -1.20 7.51 1.81
N ARG A 52 -1.26 6.24 1.44
CA ARG A 52 -0.32 5.20 1.87
C ARG A 52 0.19 4.42 0.68
N LEU A 53 1.46 4.03 0.72
CA LEU A 53 2.05 3.09 -0.23
C LEU A 53 2.57 1.87 0.53
N PHE A 54 2.10 0.70 0.11
CA PHE A 54 2.55 -0.58 0.60
C PHE A 54 3.37 -1.32 -0.46
N ALA A 55 4.26 -2.21 -0.02
CA ALA A 55 4.91 -3.19 -0.87
C ALA A 55 4.91 -4.58 -0.21
N THR A 56 4.91 -5.65 -0.99
CA THR A 56 5.24 -6.98 -0.45
C THR A 56 6.73 -7.14 -0.28
N VAL A 57 7.12 -7.55 0.94
CA VAL A 57 8.51 -7.79 1.32
C VAL A 57 8.56 -9.11 2.11
N PRO A 58 9.51 -10.01 1.84
CA PRO A 58 9.72 -11.19 2.67
C PRO A 58 9.93 -10.80 4.14
N TYR A 59 9.34 -11.56 5.06
CA TYR A 59 9.43 -11.29 6.50
C TYR A 59 10.88 -11.16 6.99
N GLY A 60 11.78 -12.01 6.51
CA GLY A 60 13.20 -12.00 6.88
C GLY A 60 13.96 -10.75 6.42
N GLU A 61 13.41 -9.98 5.47
CA GLU A 61 13.99 -8.74 4.95
C GLU A 61 13.38 -7.49 5.60
N LEU A 62 12.41 -7.65 6.50
CA LEU A 62 11.81 -6.53 7.21
C LEU A 62 12.77 -5.94 8.26
N PRO A 63 12.70 -4.62 8.54
CA PRO A 63 13.34 -4.04 9.71
C PRO A 63 12.86 -4.70 11.00
N ALA A 64 13.73 -4.79 12.01
CA ALA A 64 13.42 -5.49 13.25
C ALA A 64 12.19 -4.92 13.97
N THR A 65 11.97 -3.61 13.88
CA THR A 65 10.77 -2.96 14.40
C THR A 65 9.48 -3.45 13.72
N ASN A 66 9.54 -3.64 12.40
CA ASN A 66 8.43 -4.16 11.61
C ASN A 66 8.20 -5.65 11.86
N GLN A 67 9.26 -6.46 12.00
CA GLN A 67 9.15 -7.88 12.34
C GLN A 67 8.38 -8.07 13.65
N ARG A 68 8.73 -7.32 14.70
CA ARG A 68 8.02 -7.38 15.99
C ARG A 68 6.53 -7.07 15.84
N PHE A 69 6.16 -6.06 15.06
CA PHE A 69 4.76 -5.75 14.80
C PHE A 69 4.03 -6.91 14.11
N VAL A 70 4.68 -7.53 13.12
CA VAL A 70 4.13 -8.68 12.40
C VAL A 70 3.98 -9.89 13.31
N ASP A 71 4.95 -10.15 14.19
CA ASP A 71 4.91 -11.26 15.14
C ASP A 71 3.78 -11.09 16.16
N GLU A 72 3.60 -9.88 16.69
CA GLU A 72 2.51 -9.55 17.61
C GLU A 72 1.14 -9.75 16.94
N LEU A 73 0.99 -9.26 15.70
CA LEU A 73 -0.23 -9.40 14.92
C LEU A 73 -0.52 -10.88 14.60
N ALA A 74 0.47 -11.62 14.12
CA ALA A 74 0.34 -13.04 13.77
C ALA A 74 0.04 -13.89 15.01
N SER A 75 0.69 -13.61 16.14
CA SER A 75 0.42 -14.29 17.42
C SER A 75 -0.99 -14.02 17.90
N GLY A 76 -1.44 -12.75 17.86
CA GLY A 76 -2.80 -12.36 18.26
C GLY A 76 -3.89 -12.99 17.39
N ALA A 77 -3.56 -13.32 16.13
CA ALA A 77 -4.46 -14.00 15.19
C ALA A 77 -4.29 -15.53 15.16
N GLY A 78 -3.39 -16.11 15.96
CA GLY A 78 -3.16 -17.56 16.01
C GLY A 78 -2.48 -18.14 14.77
N VAL A 79 -1.76 -17.32 14.00
CA VAL A 79 -1.05 -17.74 12.77
C VAL A 79 0.47 -17.59 12.86
N GLY A 80 1.02 -17.32 14.05
CA GLY A 80 2.46 -17.12 14.27
C GLY A 80 3.33 -18.27 13.77
N GLU A 81 2.90 -19.53 13.95
CA GLU A 81 3.65 -20.72 13.49
C GLU A 81 3.75 -20.84 11.96
N LYS A 82 2.93 -20.10 11.21
CA LYS A 82 2.95 -20.08 9.75
C LYS A 82 3.93 -19.05 9.18
N ILE A 83 4.49 -18.17 10.02
CA ILE A 83 5.43 -17.14 9.57
C ILE A 83 6.80 -17.77 9.35
N THR A 84 7.28 -17.70 8.12
CA THR A 84 8.64 -18.08 7.70
C THR A 84 9.40 -16.85 7.18
N PRO A 85 10.74 -16.90 7.07
CA PRO A 85 11.52 -15.80 6.48
C PRO A 85 11.04 -15.37 5.08
N GLU A 86 10.49 -16.29 4.30
CA GLU A 86 10.00 -16.07 2.94
C GLU A 86 8.54 -15.58 2.89
N THR A 87 7.83 -15.59 4.03
CA THR A 87 6.43 -15.15 4.10
C THR A 87 6.34 -13.68 3.67
N LEU A 88 5.57 -13.40 2.61
CA LEU A 88 5.40 -12.03 2.14
C LEU A 88 4.55 -11.23 3.12
N VAL A 89 5.02 -10.04 3.44
CA VAL A 89 4.33 -9.08 4.31
C VAL A 89 3.98 -7.84 3.50
N LEU A 90 2.69 -7.49 3.46
CA LEU A 90 2.22 -6.24 2.90
C LEU A 90 2.63 -5.09 3.84
N SER A 91 3.75 -4.44 3.52
CA SER A 91 4.48 -3.55 4.42
C SER A 91 4.34 -2.09 4.02
N LEU A 92 4.09 -1.21 4.99
CA LEU A 92 3.97 0.23 4.77
C LEU A 92 5.34 0.86 4.48
N LEU A 93 5.49 1.47 3.31
CA LEU A 93 6.72 2.14 2.89
C LEU A 93 6.61 3.66 2.90
N GLY A 94 5.46 4.21 2.55
CA GLY A 94 5.23 5.65 2.50
C GLY A 94 3.85 6.02 3.04
N THR A 95 3.77 7.14 3.75
CA THR A 95 2.50 7.65 4.28
C THR A 95 2.50 9.17 4.33
N SER A 96 1.41 9.79 3.92
CA SER A 96 1.23 11.25 4.00
C SER A 96 -0.23 11.59 4.24
N GLY A 97 -0.51 12.47 5.17
CA GLY A 97 -1.89 12.74 5.57
C GLY A 97 -2.03 13.96 6.47
N VAL A 98 -3.29 14.20 6.87
CA VAL A 98 -3.69 15.43 7.57
C VAL A 98 -3.09 15.53 8.98
N GLU A 99 -2.87 14.40 9.65
CA GLU A 99 -2.24 14.39 10.97
C GLU A 99 -0.71 14.31 10.86
N PRO A 100 0.04 15.09 11.66
CA PRO A 100 1.50 15.10 11.61
C PRO A 100 2.14 13.71 11.76
N GLU A 101 1.59 12.83 12.61
CA GLU A 101 2.08 11.46 12.80
C GLU A 101 1.89 10.55 11.58
N TRP A 102 1.01 10.89 10.63
CA TRP A 102 0.79 10.09 9.43
C TRP A 102 1.78 10.41 8.32
N ASN A 103 2.67 11.37 8.53
CA ASN A 103 3.69 11.77 7.57
C ASN A 103 5.03 11.06 7.78
N ASP A 104 5.06 10.08 8.68
CA ASP A 104 6.20 9.18 8.91
C ASP A 104 5.71 7.77 9.21
N ARG A 105 6.11 6.79 8.39
CA ARG A 105 5.70 5.39 8.57
C ARG A 105 6.12 4.82 9.92
N ARG A 106 7.23 5.30 10.51
CA ARG A 106 7.79 4.81 11.78
C ARG A 106 6.93 5.23 12.97
N ARG A 107 6.06 6.23 12.77
CA ARG A 107 5.08 6.69 13.74
C ARG A 107 3.70 6.06 13.53
N SER A 108 3.55 5.22 12.50
CA SER A 108 2.30 4.51 12.24
C SER A 108 2.02 3.49 13.34
N ARG A 109 0.88 3.64 14.01
CA ARG A 109 0.45 2.73 15.09
C ARG A 109 -0.31 1.51 14.58
N GLY A 110 -0.70 1.49 13.31
CA GLY A 110 -1.49 0.41 12.71
C GLY A 110 -1.19 0.22 11.23
N HIS A 111 -1.37 -1.01 10.75
CA HIS A 111 -1.07 -1.44 9.38
C HIS A 111 0.41 -1.15 9.00
N VAL A 112 1.35 -1.47 9.91
CA VAL A 112 2.80 -1.39 9.61
C VAL A 112 3.21 -2.52 8.68
N GLY A 113 2.72 -3.73 8.95
CA GLY A 113 2.87 -4.89 8.09
C GLY A 113 1.72 -5.88 8.32
N ILE A 114 1.24 -6.50 7.24
CA ILE A 114 0.21 -7.55 7.31
C ILE A 114 0.80 -8.81 6.69
N PRO A 115 1.05 -9.87 7.45
CA PRO A 115 1.62 -11.08 6.91
C PRO A 115 0.60 -11.79 6.01
N LEU A 116 1.01 -12.15 4.80
CA LEU A 116 0.21 -12.95 3.89
C LEU A 116 0.46 -14.42 4.22
N ALA A 117 0.09 -14.81 5.45
CA ALA A 117 0.42 -16.10 6.06
C ALA A 117 -0.52 -17.24 5.65
N SER A 118 -1.78 -16.90 5.31
CA SER A 118 -2.73 -17.83 4.70
C SER A 118 -3.88 -17.09 4.03
N ALA A 119 -4.55 -17.76 3.09
CA ALA A 119 -5.78 -17.24 2.47
C ALA A 119 -6.85 -16.90 3.52
N GLU A 120 -7.01 -17.76 4.52
CA GLU A 120 -7.98 -17.59 5.62
C GLU A 120 -7.69 -16.32 6.44
N PHE A 121 -6.44 -16.13 6.86
CA PHE A 121 -6.06 -14.97 7.67
C PHE A 121 -6.27 -13.66 6.89
N VAL A 122 -5.86 -13.63 5.63
CA VAL A 122 -6.04 -12.46 4.77
C VAL A 122 -7.51 -12.20 4.47
N GLY A 123 -8.30 -13.25 4.26
CA GLY A 123 -9.76 -13.19 4.06
C GLY A 123 -10.52 -12.66 5.27
N ALA A 124 -9.96 -12.77 6.47
CA ALA A 124 -10.50 -12.20 7.71
C ALA A 124 -10.26 -10.68 7.84
N ILE A 125 -9.46 -10.07 6.96
CA ILE A 125 -9.18 -8.63 6.94
C ILE A 125 -9.90 -8.00 5.73
N PRO A 126 -11.12 -7.45 5.87
CA PRO A 126 -12.00 -7.12 4.74
C PRO A 126 -11.36 -6.20 3.70
N MET A 127 -10.65 -5.16 4.16
CA MET A 127 -9.99 -4.20 3.28
C MET A 127 -8.87 -4.83 2.46
N VAL A 128 -8.04 -5.68 3.07
CA VAL A 128 -6.90 -6.34 2.40
C VAL A 128 -7.39 -7.40 1.44
N ALA A 129 -8.35 -8.22 1.88
CA ALA A 129 -9.03 -9.19 1.04
C ALA A 129 -9.58 -8.54 -0.25
N ARG A 130 -10.30 -7.42 -0.09
CA ARG A 130 -10.85 -6.66 -1.22
C ARG A 130 -9.77 -6.04 -2.10
N LEU A 131 -8.73 -5.46 -1.50
CA LEU A 131 -7.58 -4.91 -2.23
C LEU A 131 -6.93 -5.96 -3.13
N LEU A 132 -6.54 -7.12 -2.58
CA LEU A 132 -5.87 -8.16 -3.35
C LEU A 132 -6.75 -8.67 -4.50
N HIS A 133 -8.02 -8.95 -4.22
CA HIS A 133 -8.99 -9.39 -5.22
C HIS A 133 -9.11 -8.40 -6.39
N GLU A 134 -9.25 -7.10 -6.12
CA GLU A 134 -9.41 -6.09 -7.16
C GLU A 134 -8.11 -5.70 -7.89
N LEU A 135 -6.95 -5.99 -7.30
CA LEU A 135 -5.67 -5.90 -8.00
C LEU A 135 -5.39 -7.09 -8.94
N GLY A 136 -6.32 -8.05 -9.01
CA GLY A 136 -6.22 -9.23 -9.87
C GLY A 136 -5.61 -10.45 -9.17
N LEU A 137 -5.48 -10.43 -7.84
CA LEU A 137 -5.03 -11.57 -7.06
C LEU A 137 -6.19 -12.29 -6.40
N GLY A 138 -6.37 -13.58 -6.70
CA GLY A 138 -7.06 -14.49 -5.78
C GLY A 138 -6.25 -14.74 -4.51
N PHE A 139 -6.71 -15.65 -3.65
CA PHE A 139 -5.95 -16.09 -2.47
C PHE A 139 -5.15 -17.37 -2.70
N ASP A 140 -5.40 -18.08 -3.81
CA ASP A 140 -4.84 -19.40 -4.11
C ASP A 140 -3.31 -19.46 -4.18
N TRP A 141 -2.63 -18.31 -4.25
CA TRP A 141 -1.18 -18.23 -4.28
C TRP A 141 -0.56 -18.10 -2.88
N ILE A 142 -1.33 -17.62 -1.90
CA ILE A 142 -0.84 -17.33 -0.54
C ILE A 142 -0.46 -18.63 0.17
N ASP A 143 -1.24 -19.69 -0.04
CA ASP A 143 -1.01 -21.00 0.58
C ASP A 143 -0.02 -21.87 -0.24
N ARG A 144 0.59 -21.34 -1.32
CA ARG A 144 1.55 -22.10 -2.13
C ARG A 144 2.97 -21.95 -1.60
N ALA A 145 3.64 -23.08 -1.42
CA ALA A 145 5.07 -23.11 -1.11
C ALA A 145 5.98 -22.91 -2.33
N ASP A 146 5.44 -22.99 -3.56
CA ASP A 146 6.22 -22.90 -4.80
C ASP A 146 6.46 -21.45 -5.23
N SER A 147 7.71 -20.99 -5.07
CA SER A 147 8.15 -19.63 -5.39
C SER A 147 7.96 -19.26 -6.86
N ASP A 148 8.11 -20.19 -7.81
CA ASP A 148 7.96 -19.89 -9.25
C ASP A 148 6.50 -19.66 -9.62
N ALA A 149 5.59 -20.45 -9.04
CA ALA A 149 4.15 -20.26 -9.22
C ALA A 149 3.67 -18.94 -8.59
N VAL A 150 4.18 -18.61 -7.40
CA VAL A 150 3.91 -17.32 -6.74
C VAL A 150 4.40 -16.17 -7.61
N LEU A 151 5.64 -16.23 -8.11
CA LEU A 151 6.21 -15.19 -8.98
C LEU A 151 5.38 -14.96 -10.24
N LYS A 152 4.91 -16.04 -10.88
CA LYS A 152 4.06 -15.96 -12.08
C LYS A 152 2.71 -15.31 -11.79
N THR A 153 2.07 -15.66 -10.68
CA THR A 153 0.79 -15.06 -10.27
C THR A 153 0.96 -13.59 -9.90
N LEU A 154 1.98 -13.25 -9.11
CA LEU A 154 2.28 -11.86 -8.77
C LEU A 154 2.62 -11.03 -10.01
N GLY A 155 3.30 -11.59 -11.01
CA GLY A 155 3.62 -10.91 -12.27
C GLY A 155 2.40 -10.40 -13.07
N SER A 156 1.20 -10.90 -12.80
CA SER A 156 -0.05 -10.43 -13.43
C SER A 156 -0.76 -9.28 -12.71
N ILE A 157 -0.28 -8.87 -11.53
CA ILE A 157 -0.93 -7.81 -10.74
C ILE A 157 -0.85 -6.49 -11.47
N ASN A 158 -2.01 -5.96 -11.81
CA ASN A 158 -2.20 -4.62 -12.32
C ASN A 158 -3.67 -4.26 -12.20
N GLY A 159 -4.05 -3.39 -11.26
CA GLY A 159 -5.45 -3.14 -11.04
C GLY A 159 -5.76 -1.94 -10.15
N VAL A 160 -7.07 -1.75 -9.97
CA VAL A 160 -7.65 -0.64 -9.24
C VAL A 160 -8.61 -1.21 -8.19
N PHE A 161 -8.27 -0.96 -6.93
CA PHE A 161 -9.15 -1.15 -5.79
C PHE A 161 -10.04 0.09 -5.61
N TYR A 162 -11.33 -0.12 -5.36
CA TYR A 162 -12.28 0.97 -5.30
C TYR A 162 -13.42 0.71 -4.31
N VAL A 163 -13.59 1.63 -3.36
CA VAL A 163 -14.71 1.69 -2.42
C VAL A 163 -15.43 3.01 -2.62
N ASP A 164 -16.65 2.94 -3.16
CA ASP A 164 -17.45 4.12 -3.52
C ASP A 164 -17.94 4.91 -2.30
N ASP A 165 -18.39 4.20 -1.26
CA ASP A 165 -18.82 4.76 0.02
C ASP A 165 -18.12 4.04 1.18
N ALA A 166 -17.13 4.70 1.77
CA ALA A 166 -16.34 4.18 2.88
C ALA A 166 -17.15 3.93 4.15
N SER A 167 -18.30 4.58 4.32
CA SER A 167 -19.13 4.47 5.52
C SER A 167 -20.07 3.28 5.50
N THR A 168 -20.54 2.88 4.30
CA THR A 168 -21.57 1.85 4.10
C THR A 168 -21.09 0.63 3.33
N ALA A 169 -19.97 0.67 2.62
CA ALA A 169 -19.53 -0.45 1.80
C ALA A 169 -19.19 -1.67 2.67
N VAL A 170 -19.80 -2.80 2.29
CA VAL A 170 -19.61 -4.11 2.93
C VAL A 170 -19.13 -5.15 1.93
N ASP A 171 -18.47 -6.18 2.43
CA ASP A 171 -18.14 -7.38 1.66
C ASP A 171 -19.33 -8.34 1.54
N VAL A 172 -19.10 -9.51 0.93
CA VAL A 172 -20.14 -10.54 0.72
C VAL A 172 -20.70 -11.12 2.01
N GLU A 173 -19.98 -10.99 3.13
CA GLU A 173 -20.40 -11.44 4.46
C GLU A 173 -21.09 -10.31 5.26
N GLY A 174 -21.26 -9.13 4.66
CA GLY A 174 -21.85 -7.97 5.32
C GLY A 174 -20.89 -7.24 6.27
N ARG A 175 -19.60 -7.55 6.25
CA ARG A 175 -18.58 -6.87 7.08
C ARG A 175 -18.18 -5.57 6.40
N LYS A 176 -18.01 -4.47 7.16
CA LYS A 176 -17.53 -3.21 6.59
C LYS A 176 -16.17 -3.41 5.91
N ILE A 177 -16.05 -2.98 4.66
CA ILE A 177 -14.78 -3.02 3.93
C ILE A 177 -13.74 -2.13 4.62
N ILE A 178 -14.18 -0.99 5.17
CA ILE A 178 -13.36 -0.08 5.98
C ILE A 178 -13.86 -0.16 7.44
N PRO A 179 -13.20 -0.95 8.32
CA PRO A 179 -13.70 -1.14 9.68
C PRO A 179 -13.56 0.08 10.59
N ALA A 180 -12.58 0.95 10.32
CA ALA A 180 -12.24 2.13 11.12
C ALA A 180 -13.29 3.26 10.97
N SER A 181 -14.47 3.03 11.54
CA SER A 181 -15.62 3.94 11.40
C SER A 181 -15.38 5.29 12.07
N ASP A 182 -14.63 5.31 13.17
CA ASP A 182 -14.18 6.54 13.85
C ASP A 182 -13.30 7.41 12.95
N PHE A 183 -12.36 6.79 12.21
CA PHE A 183 -11.53 7.47 11.22
C PHE A 183 -12.38 7.99 10.05
N VAL A 184 -13.31 7.18 9.54
CA VAL A 184 -14.20 7.57 8.43
C VAL A 184 -15.04 8.78 8.82
N GLU A 185 -15.68 8.75 9.99
CA GLU A 185 -16.54 9.83 10.48
C GLU A 185 -15.72 11.08 10.83
N LYS A 186 -14.64 10.95 11.61
CA LYS A 186 -13.83 12.09 12.09
C LYS A 186 -13.23 12.90 10.95
N TYR A 187 -12.74 12.24 9.90
CA TYR A 187 -12.04 12.92 8.81
C TYR A 187 -12.90 13.13 7.57
N GLY A 188 -14.16 12.68 7.60
CA GLY A 188 -15.12 12.79 6.51
C GLY A 188 -14.69 12.00 5.27
N VAL A 189 -14.14 10.79 5.47
CA VAL A 189 -13.75 9.92 4.37
C VAL A 189 -15.00 9.43 3.66
N ARG A 190 -15.08 9.67 2.36
CA ARG A 190 -16.21 9.31 1.52
C ARG A 190 -15.91 8.12 0.63
N SER A 191 -14.76 8.09 -0.03
CA SER A 191 -14.36 6.96 -0.87
C SER A 191 -12.93 6.54 -0.57
N VAL A 192 -12.58 5.31 -0.97
CA VAL A 192 -11.21 4.79 -0.89
C VAL A 192 -10.79 4.29 -2.25
N VAL A 193 -9.65 4.76 -2.72
CA VAL A 193 -9.05 4.37 -4.00
C VAL A 193 -7.76 3.65 -3.74
N GLY A 194 -7.53 2.51 -4.40
CA GLY A 194 -6.23 1.90 -4.45
C GLY A 194 -5.80 1.59 -5.88
N VAL A 195 -4.52 1.72 -6.14
CA VAL A 195 -3.91 1.32 -7.42
C VAL A 195 -2.65 0.55 -7.13
N GLY A 196 -2.42 -0.53 -7.87
CA GLY A 196 -1.30 -1.41 -7.57
C GLY A 196 -0.82 -2.21 -8.77
N GLY A 197 0.38 -2.73 -8.62
CA GLY A 197 0.96 -3.63 -9.61
C GLY A 197 2.30 -4.21 -9.18
N ALA A 198 2.67 -5.31 -9.82
CA ALA A 198 3.94 -6.00 -9.55
C ALA A 198 5.13 -5.38 -10.27
N TYR A 199 6.31 -5.61 -9.69
CA TYR A 199 7.61 -5.47 -10.34
C TYR A 199 7.95 -6.78 -11.04
N VAL A 200 8.09 -6.71 -12.36
CA VAL A 200 8.31 -7.90 -13.21
C VAL A 200 9.59 -8.62 -12.79
N GLY A 201 9.50 -9.94 -12.64
CA GLY A 201 10.64 -10.78 -12.25
C GLY A 201 10.97 -10.77 -10.76
N THR A 202 10.11 -10.19 -9.91
CA THR A 202 10.28 -10.17 -8.45
C THR A 202 8.97 -10.54 -7.73
N PRO A 203 9.03 -11.03 -6.48
CA PRO A 203 7.84 -11.26 -5.65
C PRO A 203 7.26 -9.95 -5.06
N THR A 204 7.79 -8.79 -5.43
CA THR A 204 7.36 -7.49 -4.92
C THR A 204 6.26 -6.90 -5.80
N PHE A 205 5.13 -6.57 -5.18
CA PHE A 205 4.17 -5.63 -5.73
C PHE A 205 4.01 -4.43 -4.84
N VAL A 206 3.56 -3.33 -5.41
CA VAL A 206 3.20 -2.11 -4.67
C VAL A 206 1.72 -1.80 -4.83
N ALA A 207 1.13 -1.25 -3.77
CA ALA A 207 -0.23 -0.74 -3.77
C ALA A 207 -0.27 0.63 -3.08
N ALA A 208 -0.71 1.66 -3.80
CA ALA A 208 -1.09 2.94 -3.23
C ALA A 208 -2.54 2.88 -2.79
N ILE A 209 -2.87 3.43 -1.63
CA ILE A 209 -4.22 3.54 -1.09
C ILE A 209 -4.46 4.99 -0.64
N LEU A 210 -5.54 5.59 -1.14
CA LEU A 210 -5.94 6.97 -0.89
C LEU A 210 -7.31 6.96 -0.21
N PHE A 211 -7.38 7.52 1.00
CA PHE A 211 -8.63 7.78 1.69
C PHE A 211 -9.08 9.20 1.35
N CYS A 212 -10.23 9.34 0.70
CA CYS A 212 -10.65 10.59 0.05
C CYS A 212 -11.84 11.23 0.76
N ARG A 213 -11.89 12.57 0.85
CA ARG A 213 -13.02 13.36 1.38
C ARG A 213 -14.15 13.58 0.37
N GLU A 214 -13.96 13.10 -0.85
CA GLU A 214 -14.87 13.26 -1.96
C GLU A 214 -15.24 11.88 -2.52
N ASN A 215 -16.37 11.82 -3.21
CA ASN A 215 -16.77 10.61 -3.94
C ASN A 215 -15.93 10.56 -5.23
N VAL A 216 -14.70 10.06 -5.16
CA VAL A 216 -13.85 9.83 -6.36
C VAL A 216 -14.51 8.76 -7.22
N THR A 217 -14.62 8.91 -8.54
CA THR A 217 -15.20 7.91 -9.45
C THR A 217 -14.17 6.86 -9.85
N ARG A 218 -14.62 5.69 -10.30
CA ARG A 218 -13.72 4.65 -10.85
C ARG A 218 -12.82 5.16 -11.98
N GLU A 219 -13.35 5.96 -12.91
CA GLU A 219 -12.55 6.56 -13.99
C GLU A 219 -11.41 7.44 -13.45
N ARG A 220 -11.69 8.22 -12.39
CA ARG A 220 -10.64 9.01 -11.72
C ARG A 220 -9.66 8.16 -10.93
N ALA A 221 -10.12 7.07 -10.32
CA ALA A 221 -9.26 6.10 -9.67
C ALA A 221 -8.28 5.46 -10.67
N GLU A 222 -8.76 5.07 -11.85
CA GLU A 222 -7.95 4.50 -12.93
C GLU A 222 -6.87 5.45 -13.44
N ALA A 223 -7.08 6.77 -13.38
CA ALA A 223 -6.06 7.75 -13.77
C ALA A 223 -4.78 7.68 -12.92
N PHE A 224 -4.86 7.19 -11.67
CA PHE A 224 -3.69 6.99 -10.81
C PHE A 224 -2.82 5.80 -11.23
N MET A 225 -3.31 4.93 -12.13
CA MET A 225 -2.51 3.82 -12.68
C MET A 225 -1.25 4.30 -13.40
N ALA A 226 -1.32 5.46 -14.06
CA ALA A 226 -0.15 6.07 -14.68
C ALA A 226 0.94 6.43 -13.64
N HIS A 227 0.53 6.87 -12.45
CA HIS A 227 1.45 7.26 -11.38
C HIS A 227 2.13 6.06 -10.76
N ILE A 228 1.38 4.99 -10.44
CA ILE A 228 1.96 3.78 -9.87
C ILE A 228 2.88 3.08 -10.87
N ASN A 229 2.49 3.03 -12.15
CA ASN A 229 3.34 2.46 -13.20
C ASN A 229 4.63 3.28 -13.39
N ARG A 230 4.55 4.61 -13.28
CA ARG A 230 5.74 5.46 -13.32
C ARG A 230 6.65 5.23 -12.11
N LEU A 231 6.09 5.12 -10.91
CA LEU A 231 6.83 4.81 -9.70
C LEU A 231 7.64 3.53 -9.94
N LYS A 232 6.96 2.42 -10.24
CA LYS A 232 7.57 1.12 -10.51
C LYS A 232 8.68 1.19 -11.56
N ALA A 233 8.42 1.82 -12.71
CA ALA A 233 9.42 1.94 -13.77
C ALA A 233 10.68 2.69 -13.31
N SER A 234 10.53 3.68 -12.44
CA SER A 234 11.66 4.47 -11.92
C SER A 234 12.41 3.84 -10.75
N THR A 235 11.76 2.93 -10.01
CA THR A 235 12.30 2.29 -8.81
C THR A 235 12.60 0.79 -8.99
N MET A 236 12.44 0.24 -10.20
CA MET A 236 12.72 -1.17 -10.49
C MET A 236 14.13 -1.60 -10.07
N HIS A 237 15.13 -0.73 -10.27
CA HIS A 237 16.51 -1.02 -9.87
C HIS A 237 16.63 -1.25 -8.35
N LEU A 238 15.94 -0.46 -7.53
CA LEU A 238 15.95 -0.60 -6.07
C LEU A 238 15.36 -1.96 -5.64
N VAL A 239 14.25 -2.36 -6.26
CA VAL A 239 13.62 -3.65 -5.97
C VAL A 239 14.50 -4.82 -6.43
N ALA A 240 15.12 -4.72 -7.60
CA ALA A 240 16.02 -5.74 -8.12
C ALA A 240 17.28 -5.92 -7.26
N GLU A 241 17.73 -4.85 -6.60
CA GLU A 241 18.89 -4.85 -5.69
C GLU A 241 18.51 -5.19 -4.24
N GLY A 242 17.22 -5.36 -3.93
CA GLY A 242 16.74 -5.61 -2.56
C GLY A 242 16.81 -4.38 -1.63
N THR A 243 16.99 -3.16 -2.16
CA THR A 243 17.09 -1.92 -1.38
C THR A 243 15.71 -1.35 -1.05
N ILE A 244 14.96 -2.09 -0.23
CA ILE A 244 13.57 -1.75 0.09
C ILE A 244 13.48 -0.71 1.21
N PHE A 245 14.04 -1.01 2.39
CA PHE A 245 14.00 -0.12 3.55
C PHE A 245 15.30 0.66 3.68
N ALA A 246 15.22 1.88 4.22
CA ALA A 246 16.42 2.55 4.70
C ALA A 246 16.96 1.80 5.91
N ASP A 247 18.29 1.64 5.97
CA ASP A 247 18.95 1.06 7.15
C ASP A 247 18.45 1.78 8.40
N GLU A 248 18.03 1.01 9.41
CA GLU A 248 17.83 1.52 10.76
C GLU A 248 19.23 1.84 11.31
N ALA A 249 19.82 2.95 10.87
CA ALA A 249 21.01 3.51 11.50
C ALA A 249 20.71 3.58 13.00
N SER A 250 21.58 2.96 13.80
CA SER A 250 21.58 2.84 15.24
C SER A 250 21.20 4.16 15.94
N GLY A 251 19.91 4.44 16.05
CA GLY A 251 19.33 5.51 16.83
C GLY A 251 19.23 5.09 18.29
N ALA A 252 20.36 4.73 18.88
CA ALA A 252 20.55 4.55 20.31
C ALA A 252 21.77 5.39 20.73
N ALA A 253 21.63 6.71 20.63
CA ALA A 253 22.45 7.70 21.34
C ALA A 253 21.78 9.07 21.13
N ASP A 254 20.88 9.44 22.05
CA ASP A 254 21.03 10.61 22.93
C ASP A 254 19.86 10.67 23.93
#